data_AF-A0AAD2UYE6-F1
#
_entry.id   AF-A0AAD2UYE6-F1
#
_cell.length_a   1.000
_cell.length_b   1.000
_cell.length_c   1.000
_cell.angle_alpha   90.00
_cell.angle_beta   90.00
_cell.angle_gamma   90.00
#
_symmetry.space_group_name_H-M   'P 1'
#
loop_
_entity.id
_entity.type
_entity.pdbx_description
1 polymer ?
#
loop_
_entity_poly.entity_id
_entity_poly.type
_entity_poly.pdbx_seq_one_letter_code
_entity_poly.pdbx_strand_id
1 'polypeptide(L)'
;MQAKHAIPILNEAISELESIEASWKNCRACPHSGKCCDNAFINVVFPEEAKAIAEHLKAHPEKLVYAKERASRRKSCYFHNPHANECLIHSVRPILCRWTPYTATTGNNSVVAWIRDKNCNFTPVSKIDLIKNIKPGIIEIIPFKGTVRQQKFLHLQGIEALHPLLRRAHEAIDMDAVLALSLEKK
;
A
#
# COMPACT_ATOMS: atom_id res chain seq x y z
N MET A 1 16.30 -8.77 -6.96
CA MET A 1 15.00 -9.13 -7.57
C MET A 1 14.31 -7.86 -8.05
N GLN A 2 13.66 -7.87 -9.22
CA GLN A 2 12.84 -6.74 -9.69
C GLN A 2 11.43 -6.74 -9.08
N ALA A 3 10.84 -5.56 -8.88
CA ALA A 3 9.50 -5.41 -8.29
C ALA A 3 8.44 -6.22 -9.06
N LYS A 4 8.52 -6.25 -10.40
CA LYS A 4 7.63 -7.05 -11.25
C LYS A 4 7.64 -8.55 -10.95
N HIS A 5 8.77 -9.10 -10.51
CA HIS A 5 8.90 -10.51 -10.12
C HIS A 5 8.43 -10.78 -8.69
N ALA A 6 8.43 -9.74 -7.85
CA ALA A 6 7.95 -9.81 -6.48
C ALA A 6 6.42 -9.66 -6.37
N ILE A 7 5.78 -9.00 -7.34
CA ILE A 7 4.32 -8.81 -7.37
C ILE A 7 3.55 -10.15 -7.31
N PRO A 8 3.87 -11.19 -8.10
CA PRO A 8 3.22 -12.50 -7.99
C PRO A 8 3.36 -13.13 -6.60
N ILE A 9 4.55 -13.06 -6.00
CA ILE A 9 4.82 -13.60 -4.65
C ILE A 9 3.96 -12.90 -3.60
N LEU A 10 3.92 -11.56 -3.64
CA LEU A 10 3.04 -10.78 -2.76
C LEU A 10 1.57 -11.12 -3.00
N ASN A 11 1.18 -11.30 -4.25
CA ASN A 11 -0.20 -11.62 -4.59
C ASN A 11 -0.65 -12.97 -4.04
N GLU A 12 0.23 -13.96 -3.99
CA GLU A 12 -0.02 -15.27 -3.39
C GLU A 12 -0.19 -15.15 -1.87
N ALA A 13 0.71 -14.45 -1.19
CA ALA A 13 0.60 -14.18 0.25
C ALA A 13 -0.69 -13.43 0.62
N ILE A 14 -1.10 -12.46 -0.21
CA ILE A 14 -2.38 -11.76 -0.06
C ILE A 14 -3.56 -12.74 -0.21
N SER A 15 -3.56 -13.59 -1.24
CA SER A 15 -4.61 -14.57 -1.44
C SER A 15 -4.72 -15.54 -0.25
N GLU A 16 -3.59 -15.93 0.32
CA GLU A 16 -3.54 -16.77 1.51
C GLU A 16 -4.14 -16.06 2.73
N LEU A 17 -3.77 -14.80 2.98
CA LEU A 17 -4.39 -14.00 4.05
C LEU A 17 -5.92 -13.87 3.84
N GLU A 18 -6.34 -13.54 2.62
CA GLU A 18 -7.75 -13.39 2.24
C GLU A 18 -8.56 -14.69 2.39
N SER A 19 -7.90 -15.84 2.34
CA SER A 19 -8.54 -17.16 2.57
C SER A 19 -8.82 -17.44 4.04
N ILE A 20 -8.00 -16.87 4.95
CA ILE A 20 -8.12 -17.06 6.41
C ILE A 20 -9.01 -15.99 7.02
N GLU A 21 -8.92 -14.75 6.52
CA GLU A 21 -9.66 -13.60 7.03
C GLU A 21 -10.41 -12.93 5.87
N ALA A 22 -11.66 -13.36 5.66
CA ALA A 22 -12.46 -12.98 4.51
C ALA A 22 -12.73 -11.46 4.41
N SER A 23 -12.61 -10.71 5.51
CA SER A 23 -12.72 -9.24 5.50
C SER A 23 -11.70 -8.57 4.58
N TRP A 24 -10.59 -9.25 4.26
CA TRP A 24 -9.56 -8.75 3.34
C TRP A 24 -9.92 -8.85 1.85
N LYS A 25 -10.81 -9.77 1.43
CA LYS A 25 -11.14 -10.03 0.00
C LYS A 25 -11.57 -8.78 -0.76
N ASN A 26 -12.18 -7.85 -0.05
CA ASN A 26 -12.69 -6.60 -0.59
C ASN A 26 -11.60 -5.54 -0.86
N CYS A 27 -10.31 -5.80 -0.58
CA CYS A 27 -9.20 -4.87 -0.85
C CYS A 27 -8.75 -4.99 -2.30
N ARG A 28 -8.41 -6.21 -2.74
CA ARG A 28 -8.10 -6.50 -4.14
C ARG A 28 -9.33 -6.29 -5.03
N ALA A 29 -10.52 -6.64 -4.52
CA ALA A 29 -11.80 -6.48 -5.20
C ALA A 29 -12.52 -5.15 -4.88
N CYS A 30 -11.83 -4.15 -4.32
CA CYS A 30 -12.49 -2.90 -3.93
C CYS A 30 -13.06 -2.20 -5.17
N PRO A 31 -14.39 -1.99 -5.28
CA PRO A 31 -15.04 -1.35 -6.44
C PRO A 31 -14.75 0.17 -6.54
N HIS A 32 -13.80 0.62 -5.74
CA HIS A 32 -13.50 2.00 -5.39
C HIS A 32 -12.02 2.32 -5.65
N SER A 33 -11.35 1.48 -6.45
CA SER A 33 -10.10 1.69 -7.15
C SER A 33 -8.96 2.40 -6.41
N GLY A 34 -8.95 2.54 -5.07
CA GLY A 34 -8.01 3.40 -4.38
C GLY A 34 -8.30 3.74 -2.92
N LYS A 35 -9.53 3.52 -2.42
CA LYS A 35 -9.88 3.76 -0.99
C LYS A 35 -8.95 3.06 0.01
N CYS A 36 -8.40 1.91 -0.35
CA CYS A 36 -7.46 1.17 0.51
C CYS A 36 -6.09 1.83 0.67
N CYS A 37 -5.78 2.85 -0.13
CA CYS A 37 -4.56 3.65 -0.02
C CYS A 37 -4.85 5.06 0.50
N ASP A 38 -6.09 5.36 0.89
CA ASP A 38 -6.41 6.67 1.45
C ASP A 38 -5.66 6.85 2.77
N ASN A 39 -4.90 7.95 2.88
CA ASN A 39 -3.94 8.23 3.95
C ASN A 39 -2.71 7.29 4.06
N ALA A 40 -2.51 6.36 3.12
CA ALA A 40 -1.25 5.60 3.06
C ALA A 40 -0.10 6.54 2.66
N PHE A 41 0.87 6.72 3.55
CA PHE A 41 2.07 7.49 3.25
C PHE A 41 3.09 6.59 2.55
N ILE A 42 3.06 6.58 1.22
CA ILE A 42 4.00 5.84 0.37
C ILE A 42 4.70 6.87 -0.51
N ASN A 43 5.92 7.23 -0.12
CA ASN A 43 6.70 8.30 -0.74
C ASN A 43 7.86 7.77 -1.60
N VAL A 44 8.07 6.46 -1.65
CA VAL A 44 9.17 5.86 -2.43
C VAL A 44 8.70 4.69 -3.28
N VAL A 45 9.36 4.49 -4.42
CA VAL A 45 9.12 3.39 -5.37
C VAL A 45 10.44 2.87 -5.94
N PHE A 46 10.47 1.65 -6.49
CA PHE A 46 11.67 1.16 -7.16
C PHE A 46 11.88 1.83 -8.53
N PRO A 47 13.11 1.94 -9.05
CA PRO A 47 13.40 2.63 -10.31
C PRO A 47 12.57 2.13 -11.50
N GLU A 48 12.36 0.82 -11.61
CA GLU A 48 11.53 0.25 -12.67
C GLU A 48 10.05 0.65 -12.56
N GLU A 49 9.56 0.86 -11.34
CA GLU A 49 8.18 1.28 -11.08
C GLU A 49 8.02 2.78 -11.32
N ALA A 50 9.01 3.59 -10.91
CA ALA A 50 9.08 5.02 -11.22
C ALA A 50 8.95 5.28 -12.72
N LYS A 51 9.71 4.53 -13.54
CA LYS A 51 9.63 4.64 -15.00
C LYS A 51 8.23 4.30 -15.52
N ALA A 52 7.65 3.19 -15.07
CA ALA A 52 6.31 2.76 -15.51
C ALA A 52 5.22 3.76 -15.11
N ILE A 53 5.30 4.34 -13.90
CA ILE A 53 4.39 5.37 -13.43
C ILE A 53 4.53 6.63 -14.28
N ALA A 54 5.76 7.09 -14.53
CA ALA A 54 6.00 8.28 -15.33
C ALA A 54 5.51 8.13 -16.78
N GLU A 55 5.76 6.99 -17.41
CA GLU A 55 5.24 6.67 -18.76
C GLU A 55 3.71 6.65 -18.77
N HIS A 56 3.07 6.05 -17.77
CA HIS A 56 1.61 6.04 -17.63
C HIS A 56 1.04 7.44 -17.46
N LEU A 57 1.65 8.31 -16.65
CA LEU A 57 1.21 9.70 -16.44
C LEU A 57 1.43 10.56 -17.69
N LYS A 58 2.52 10.36 -18.43
CA LYS A 58 2.74 11.03 -19.73
C LYS A 58 1.69 10.63 -20.76
N ALA A 59 1.25 9.37 -20.75
CA ALA A 59 0.18 8.88 -21.63
C ALA A 59 -1.23 9.34 -21.22
N HIS A 60 -1.40 9.84 -19.99
CA HIS A 60 -2.68 10.30 -19.44
C HIS A 60 -2.55 11.69 -18.80
N PRO A 61 -2.40 12.76 -19.62
CA PRO A 61 -2.12 14.11 -19.14
C PRO A 61 -3.14 14.64 -18.11
N GLU A 62 -4.40 14.25 -18.21
CA GLU A 62 -5.46 14.60 -17.26
C GLU A 62 -5.15 14.10 -15.85
N LYS A 63 -4.60 12.88 -15.73
CA LYS A 63 -4.21 12.28 -14.45
C LYS A 63 -2.97 12.98 -13.89
N LEU A 64 -2.03 13.35 -14.74
CA LEU A 64 -0.83 14.08 -14.35
C LEU A 64 -1.18 15.47 -13.78
N VAL A 65 -2.07 16.22 -14.44
CA VAL A 65 -2.55 17.52 -13.96
C VAL A 65 -3.20 17.39 -12.59
N TYR A 66 -4.08 16.41 -12.40
CA TYR A 66 -4.74 16.17 -11.13
C TYR A 66 -3.75 15.77 -10.02
N ALA A 67 -2.83 14.84 -10.31
CA ALA A 67 -1.81 14.42 -9.36
C ALA A 67 -0.93 15.59 -8.92
N LYS A 68 -0.56 16.49 -9.85
CA LYS A 68 0.19 17.72 -9.54
C LYS A 68 -0.58 18.67 -8.63
N GLU A 69 -1.86 18.89 -8.88
CA GLU A 69 -2.70 19.72 -8.01
C GLU A 69 -2.72 19.15 -6.58
N ARG A 70 -2.89 17.83 -6.42
CA ARG A 70 -2.87 17.19 -5.10
C ARG A 70 -1.51 17.24 -4.43
N ALA A 71 -0.42 17.08 -5.19
CA ALA A 71 0.94 17.23 -4.70
C ALA A 71 1.20 18.63 -4.14
N SER A 72 0.78 19.66 -4.86
CA SER A 72 0.91 21.06 -4.41
C SER A 72 0.17 21.34 -3.09
N ARG A 73 -0.90 20.58 -2.82
CA ARG A 73 -1.69 20.63 -1.57
C ARG A 73 -1.20 19.69 -0.48
N ARG A 74 -0.03 19.04 -0.65
CA ARG A 74 0.59 18.12 0.33
C ARG A 74 -0.36 17.01 0.81
N LYS A 75 -1.17 16.45 -0.09
CA LYS A 75 -2.06 15.33 0.24
C LYS A 75 -1.26 14.04 0.43
N SER A 76 -1.55 13.22 1.44
CA SER A 76 -0.75 12.01 1.73
C SER A 76 -0.59 11.06 0.54
N CYS A 77 -1.60 10.98 -0.34
CA CYS A 77 -1.51 10.29 -1.63
C CYS A 77 -2.01 11.23 -2.73
N TYR A 78 -1.13 11.53 -3.70
CA TYR A 78 -1.45 12.41 -4.82
C TYR A 78 -2.22 11.70 -5.94
N PHE A 79 -2.16 10.37 -5.98
CA PHE A 79 -2.80 9.57 -7.02
C PHE A 79 -4.22 9.11 -6.65
N HIS A 80 -4.72 9.42 -5.45
CA HIS A 80 -6.09 9.11 -5.09
C HIS A 80 -7.02 10.29 -5.41
N ASN A 81 -8.04 10.02 -6.23
CA ASN A 81 -9.15 10.94 -6.48
C ASN A 81 -10.37 10.47 -5.66
N PRO A 82 -10.70 11.13 -4.53
CA PRO A 82 -11.80 10.73 -3.67
C PRO A 82 -13.18 11.00 -4.29
N HIS A 83 -13.29 11.91 -5.26
CA HIS A 83 -14.57 12.25 -5.91
C HIS A 83 -15.00 11.16 -6.90
N ALA A 84 -14.06 10.67 -7.71
CA ALA A 84 -14.31 9.56 -8.64
C ALA A 84 -14.01 8.19 -8.02
N ASN A 85 -13.52 8.19 -6.78
CA ASN A 85 -13.15 7.00 -6.02
C ASN A 85 -12.20 6.08 -6.82
N GLU A 86 -11.08 6.66 -7.25
CA GLU A 86 -10.12 6.02 -8.13
C GLU A 86 -8.66 6.27 -7.69
N CYS A 87 -7.78 5.38 -8.14
CA CYS A 87 -6.33 5.57 -8.12
C CYS A 87 -5.86 5.79 -9.55
N LEU A 88 -5.28 6.96 -9.80
CA LEU A 88 -4.83 7.40 -11.11
C LEU A 88 -3.79 6.46 -11.74
N ILE A 89 -3.01 5.78 -10.90
CA ILE A 89 -1.95 4.86 -11.29
C ILE A 89 -2.32 3.39 -11.02
N HIS A 90 -3.61 3.05 -10.89
CA HIS A 90 -4.04 1.71 -10.45
C HIS A 90 -3.45 0.55 -11.26
N SER A 91 -3.35 0.71 -12.59
CA SER A 91 -2.80 -0.29 -13.52
C SER A 91 -1.30 -0.51 -13.32
N VAL A 92 -0.56 0.54 -12.99
CA VAL A 92 0.89 0.55 -12.78
C VAL A 92 1.26 0.71 -11.30
N ARG A 93 0.34 0.37 -10.39
CA ARG A 93 0.53 0.61 -8.95
C ARG A 93 1.77 -0.15 -8.45
N PRO A 94 2.66 0.53 -7.69
CA PRO A 94 3.89 -0.07 -7.21
C PRO A 94 3.61 -1.13 -6.14
N ILE A 95 4.60 -1.99 -5.89
CA ILE A 95 4.49 -3.12 -4.98
C ILE A 95 4.20 -2.69 -3.55
N LEU A 96 4.77 -1.57 -3.09
CA LEU A 96 4.46 -1.04 -1.77
C LEU A 96 2.98 -0.66 -1.66
N CYS A 97 2.39 -0.01 -2.66
CA CYS A 97 0.94 0.25 -2.68
C CYS A 97 0.09 -1.02 -2.65
N ARG A 98 0.60 -2.13 -3.20
CA ARG A 98 -0.09 -3.43 -3.14
C ARG A 98 0.01 -4.07 -1.76
N TRP A 99 1.12 -3.83 -1.06
CA TRP A 99 1.44 -4.47 0.21
C TRP A 99 0.87 -3.71 1.41
N THR A 100 0.97 -2.37 1.40
CA THR A 100 0.61 -1.49 2.53
C THR A 100 -0.75 -1.77 3.16
N PRO A 101 -1.83 -2.04 2.40
CA PRO A 101 -3.13 -2.30 3.02
C PRO A 101 -3.15 -3.55 3.91
N TYR A 102 -2.31 -4.53 3.60
CA TYR A 102 -2.32 -5.85 4.22
C TYR A 102 -1.24 -6.03 5.30
N THR A 103 -0.29 -5.10 5.40
CA THR A 103 0.86 -5.25 6.29
C THR A 103 0.67 -4.55 7.63
N ALA A 104 1.33 -5.10 8.64
CA ALA A 104 1.59 -4.41 9.89
C ALA A 104 3.10 -4.27 10.07
N THR A 105 3.54 -3.03 10.25
CA THR A 105 4.96 -2.71 10.49
C THR A 105 5.17 -2.50 11.98
N THR A 106 6.13 -3.22 12.54
CA THR A 106 6.48 -3.18 13.96
C THR A 106 7.91 -2.65 14.11
N GLY A 107 8.12 -1.58 14.87
CA GLY A 107 9.46 -1.04 15.13
C GLY A 107 9.50 -0.03 16.27
N ASN A 108 10.57 -0.04 17.07
CA ASN A 108 10.84 0.91 18.17
C ASN A 108 9.62 1.25 19.04
N ASN A 109 8.95 0.23 19.61
CA ASN A 109 7.75 0.35 20.45
C ASN A 109 6.51 0.94 19.76
N SER A 110 6.54 1.10 18.44
CA SER A 110 5.39 1.52 17.64
C SER A 110 4.98 0.41 16.70
N VAL A 111 3.67 0.29 16.51
CA VAL A 111 3.12 -0.56 15.45
C VAL A 111 2.25 0.32 14.59
N VAL A 112 2.52 0.29 13.29
CA VAL A 112 1.64 0.88 12.29
C VAL A 112 0.96 -0.29 11.60
N ALA A 113 -0.25 -0.56 12.06
CA ALA A 113 -1.18 -1.49 11.45
C ALA A 113 -2.47 -0.76 11.13
N TRP A 114 -3.12 -1.19 10.06
CA TRP A 114 -4.44 -0.69 9.69
C TRP A 114 -5.46 -1.79 9.93
N ILE A 115 -6.46 -1.49 10.73
CA ILE A 115 -7.62 -2.34 10.92
C ILE A 115 -8.66 -1.92 9.91
N ARG A 116 -9.21 -2.91 9.23
CA ARG A 116 -10.19 -2.71 8.20
C ARG A 116 -11.57 -3.16 8.68
N ASP A 117 -12.60 -2.37 8.39
CA ASP A 117 -13.98 -2.79 8.57
C ASP A 117 -14.58 -3.44 7.31
N LYS A 118 -15.81 -3.95 7.46
CA LYS A 118 -16.61 -4.53 6.37
C LYS A 118 -16.87 -3.56 5.19
N ASN A 119 -16.76 -2.25 5.41
CA ASN A 119 -17.01 -1.18 4.44
C ASN A 119 -15.74 -0.62 3.79
N CYS A 120 -14.60 -1.32 3.92
CA CYS A 120 -13.30 -0.86 3.43
C CYS A 120 -12.82 0.44 4.11
N ASN A 121 -13.29 0.78 5.31
CA ASN A 121 -12.70 1.86 6.08
C ASN A 121 -11.50 1.32 6.84
N PHE A 122 -10.43 2.12 6.88
CA PHE A 122 -9.21 1.78 7.57
C PHE A 122 -9.08 2.65 8.81
N THR A 123 -8.89 2.02 9.95
CA THR A 123 -8.62 2.66 11.23
C THR A 123 -7.17 2.35 11.60
N PRO A 124 -6.32 3.36 11.80
CA PRO A 124 -4.96 3.13 12.25
C PRO A 124 -4.99 2.59 13.68
N VAL A 125 -4.15 1.59 13.95
CA VAL A 125 -3.95 1.07 15.31
C VAL A 125 -2.66 1.65 15.83
N SER A 126 -2.76 2.56 16.79
CA SER A 126 -1.58 3.15 17.44
C SER A 126 -1.17 2.42 18.73
N LYS A 127 -2.06 1.59 19.30
CA LYS A 127 -1.83 0.81 20.53
C LYS A 127 -2.30 -0.63 20.38
N ILE A 128 -1.41 -1.57 20.68
CA ILE A 128 -1.63 -3.00 20.55
C ILE A 128 -1.41 -3.66 21.91
N ASP A 129 -2.35 -4.50 22.32
CA ASP A 129 -2.23 -5.31 23.53
C ASP A 129 -1.35 -6.54 23.28
N LEU A 130 -1.46 -7.14 22.09
CA LEU A 130 -0.74 -8.36 21.76
C LEU A 130 -0.51 -8.53 20.25
N ILE A 131 0.67 -9.05 19.90
CA ILE A 131 1.02 -9.54 18.57
C ILE A 131 1.37 -11.02 18.69
N LYS A 132 0.81 -11.87 17.82
CA LYS A 132 1.16 -13.29 17.77
C LYS A 132 1.57 -13.70 16.37
N ASN A 133 2.63 -14.48 16.26
CA ASN A 133 2.96 -15.16 15.02
C ASN A 133 1.99 -16.34 14.84
N ILE A 134 1.24 -16.33 13.73
CA ILE A 134 0.32 -17.42 13.39
C ILE A 134 1.06 -18.44 12.52
N LYS A 135 1.83 -17.96 11.54
CA LYS A 135 2.71 -18.74 10.67
C LYS A 135 3.72 -17.81 9.99
N PRO A 136 4.75 -18.33 9.29
CA PRO A 136 5.67 -17.48 8.55
C PRO A 136 4.91 -16.52 7.62
N GLY A 137 5.23 -15.23 7.68
CA GLY A 137 4.57 -14.23 6.87
C GLY A 137 3.25 -13.67 7.42
N ILE A 138 2.61 -14.29 8.43
CA ILE A 138 1.29 -13.86 8.96
C ILE A 138 1.28 -13.73 10.48
N ILE A 139 0.82 -12.58 10.94
CA ILE A 139 0.67 -12.26 12.36
C ILE A 139 -0.79 -11.92 12.72
N GLU A 140 -1.18 -12.18 13.96
CA GLU A 140 -2.41 -11.71 14.60
C GLU A 140 -2.10 -10.46 15.42
N ILE A 141 -2.90 -9.41 15.24
CA ILE A 141 -2.89 -8.18 16.04
C ILE A 141 -4.17 -8.08 16.87
N ILE A 142 -3.99 -7.88 18.17
CA ILE A 142 -5.04 -7.58 19.14
C ILE A 142 -4.89 -6.11 19.57
N PRO A 143 -5.76 -5.19 19.10
CA PRO A 143 -5.68 -3.78 19.44
C PRO A 143 -6.09 -3.53 20.91
N PHE A 144 -5.62 -2.44 21.49
CA PHE A 144 -5.99 -2.03 22.86
C PHE A 144 -7.51 -1.90 23.02
N LYS A 145 -8.05 -2.46 24.12
CA LYS A 145 -9.48 -2.39 24.46
C LYS A 145 -10.03 -0.96 24.38
N GLY A 146 -10.99 -0.74 23.48
CA GLY A 146 -11.62 0.57 23.23
C GLY A 146 -11.30 1.19 21.86
N THR A 147 -10.32 0.63 21.13
CA THR A 147 -9.96 1.14 19.78
C THR A 147 -10.94 0.66 18.71
N VAL A 148 -11.39 -0.60 18.77
CA VAL A 148 -12.32 -1.21 17.80
C VAL A 148 -13.19 -2.30 18.45
N ARG A 149 -14.40 -2.52 17.92
CA ARG A 149 -15.33 -3.55 18.41
C ARG A 149 -14.87 -4.99 18.13
N GLN A 150 -14.22 -5.21 16.99
CA GLN A 150 -13.62 -6.51 16.64
C GLN A 150 -12.20 -6.56 17.20
N GLN A 151 -11.83 -7.67 17.84
CA GLN A 151 -10.65 -7.72 18.73
C GLN A 151 -9.43 -8.44 18.13
N LYS A 152 -9.53 -8.93 16.88
CA LYS A 152 -8.47 -9.73 16.25
C LYS A 152 -8.43 -9.46 14.75
N PHE A 153 -7.22 -9.25 14.23
CA PHE A 153 -6.98 -9.02 12.81
C PHE A 153 -5.70 -9.71 12.38
N LEU A 154 -5.71 -10.31 11.20
CA LEU A 154 -4.53 -10.93 10.61
C LEU A 154 -3.87 -9.97 9.62
N HIS A 155 -2.54 -9.92 9.62
CA HIS A 155 -1.73 -9.07 8.74
C HIS A 155 -0.52 -9.82 8.18
N LEU A 156 -0.01 -9.34 7.03
CA LEU A 156 1.25 -9.79 6.45
C LEU A 156 2.44 -9.11 7.14
N GLN A 157 3.46 -9.89 7.51
CA GLN A 157 4.71 -9.38 8.05
C GLN A 157 5.88 -10.31 7.69
N GLY A 158 7.00 -9.74 7.22
CA GLY A 158 8.25 -10.49 7.04
C GLY A 158 8.16 -11.60 5.98
N ILE A 159 7.61 -11.30 4.79
CA ILE A 159 7.57 -12.26 3.67
C ILE A 159 9.00 -12.48 3.16
N GLU A 160 9.63 -13.57 3.57
CA GLU A 160 11.05 -13.85 3.30
C GLU A 160 11.41 -13.82 1.82
N ALA A 161 10.50 -14.32 0.97
CA ALA A 161 10.67 -14.32 -0.48
C ALA A 161 10.79 -12.90 -1.09
N LEU A 162 10.37 -11.86 -0.36
CA LEU A 162 10.54 -10.44 -0.75
C LEU A 162 11.87 -9.85 -0.28
N HIS A 163 12.65 -10.52 0.58
CA HIS A 163 13.94 -10.02 1.06
C HIS A 163 14.91 -9.59 -0.07
N PRO A 164 15.04 -10.33 -1.19
CA PRO A 164 15.92 -9.92 -2.28
C PRO A 164 15.48 -8.63 -3.01
N LEU A 165 14.20 -8.24 -2.89
CA LEU A 165 13.72 -6.94 -3.34
C LEU A 165 14.01 -5.87 -2.28
N LEU A 166 13.71 -6.15 -1.01
CA LEU A 166 13.92 -5.20 0.09
C LEU A 166 15.39 -4.78 0.27
N ARG A 167 16.35 -5.63 -0.07
CA ARG A 167 17.79 -5.27 -0.10
C ARG A 167 18.10 -4.13 -1.08
N ARG A 168 17.23 -3.88 -2.07
CA ARG A 168 17.33 -2.79 -3.03
C ARG A 168 16.67 -1.50 -2.54
N ALA A 169 16.26 -1.40 -1.28
CA ALA A 169 15.61 -0.18 -0.74
C ALA A 169 16.46 1.09 -0.93
N HIS A 170 17.79 0.95 -0.99
CA HIS A 170 18.73 2.04 -1.29
C HIS A 170 18.59 2.60 -2.72
N GLU A 171 17.96 1.85 -3.64
CA GLU A 171 17.67 2.29 -5.02
C GLU A 171 16.34 3.04 -5.12
N ALA A 172 15.56 3.12 -4.04
CA ALA A 172 14.21 3.66 -4.09
C ALA A 172 14.22 5.16 -4.43
N ILE A 173 13.29 5.55 -5.31
CA ILE A 173 13.13 6.90 -5.83
C ILE A 173 11.94 7.56 -5.14
N ASP A 174 12.09 8.83 -4.78
CA ASP A 174 11.01 9.62 -4.20
C ASP A 174 9.88 9.85 -5.22
N MET A 175 8.64 9.74 -4.77
CA MET A 175 7.45 9.92 -5.59
C MET A 175 7.35 11.35 -6.18
N ASP A 176 7.90 12.36 -5.51
CA ASP A 176 7.99 13.73 -6.04
C ASP A 176 8.94 13.77 -7.25
N ALA A 177 10.03 13.00 -7.23
CA ALA A 177 10.91 12.86 -8.38
C ALA A 177 10.22 12.14 -9.55
N VAL A 178 9.37 11.15 -9.27
CA VAL A 178 8.54 10.49 -10.30
C VAL A 178 7.59 11.47 -10.98
N LEU A 179 6.93 12.34 -10.21
CA LEU A 179 6.08 13.39 -10.75
C LEU A 179 6.89 14.38 -11.62
N ALA A 180 8.11 14.75 -11.21
CA ALA A 180 8.99 15.60 -11.99
C ALA A 180 9.40 14.96 -13.33
N LEU A 181 9.82 13.68 -13.32
CA LEU A 181 10.15 12.90 -14.52
C LEU A 181 8.99 12.84 -15.52
N SER A 182 7.75 12.86 -15.01
CA SER A 182 6.53 12.83 -15.82
C SER A 182 6.29 14.15 -16.58
N LEU A 183 6.95 15.24 -16.20
CA LEU A 183 6.81 16.57 -16.80
C LEU A 183 7.86 16.88 -17.86
N GLU A 184 8.96 16.11 -17.91
CA GLU A 184 10.00 16.28 -18.92
C GLU A 184 9.43 16.00 -20.32
N LYS A 185 9.47 17.03 -21.18
CA LYS A 185 9.21 16.90 -22.62
C LYS A 185 10.29 16.00 -23.21
N LYS A 186 9.86 15.01 -24.01
CA LYS A 186 10.77 14.19 -24.82
C LYS A 186 11.57 15.06 -25.77
#